data_AF-A0A965FV41-F1
#
_entry.id   AF-A0A965FV41-F1
#
_cell.length_a   1.000
_cell.length_b   1.000
_cell.length_c   1.000
_cell.angle_alpha   90.00
_cell.angle_beta   90.00
_cell.angle_gamma   90.00
#
_symmetry.space_group_name_H-M   'P 1'
#
loop_
_entity.id
_entity.type
_entity.pdbx_description
1 polymer ?
#
loop_
_entity_poly.entity_id
_entity_poly.type
_entity_poly.pdbx_seq_one_letter_code
_entity_poly.pdbx_strand_id
1 'polypeptide(L)' 'MKIWLVALLSFLVFLTIVQFVRSVYVNFSNTHQVIDNTNEAVRICGENNVAAVTTTGFTCNPPKVPVIPPIQ' A
#
# COMPACT_ATOMS: atom_id res chain seq x y z
N MET A 1 -47.35 -2.50 3.32
CA MET A 1 -46.24 -2.78 2.38
C MET A 1 -45.19 -1.66 2.28
N LYS A 2 -45.56 -0.37 2.22
CA LYS A 2 -44.59 0.75 2.06
C LYS A 2 -43.52 0.89 3.16
N ILE A 3 -43.87 0.68 4.43
CA ILE A 3 -42.95 0.83 5.57
C ILE A 3 -41.78 -0.17 5.52
N TRP A 4 -42.05 -1.42 5.13
CA TRP A 4 -41.02 -2.44 4.97
C TRP A 4 -40.02 -2.08 3.88
N LEU A 5 -40.48 -1.45 2.80
CA LEU A 5 -39.64 -1.04 1.67
C LEU A 5 -38.70 0.11 2.05
N VAL A 6 -39.19 1.07 2.84
CA VAL A 6 -38.37 2.16 3.39
C VAL A 6 -37.32 1.62 4.36
N ALA A 7 -37.70 0.73 5.27
CA ALA A 7 -36.76 0.12 6.21
C ALA A 7 -35.64 -0.66 5.51
N LEU A 8 -35.98 -1.39 4.43
CA LEU A 8 -35.02 -2.17 3.64
C LEU A 8 -34.03 -1.26 2.89
N LEU A 9 -34.52 -0.16 2.31
CA LEU A 9 -33.67 0.84 1.67
C LEU A 9 -32.73 1.53 2.67
N SER A 10 -33.24 1.93 3.84
CA SER A 10 -32.41 2.52 4.90
C SER A 10 -31.32 1.57 5.38
N PHE A 11 -31.64 0.27 5.51
CA PHE A 11 -30.66 -0.74 5.90
C PHE A 11 -29.58 -0.94 4.82
N LEU A 12 -29.96 -0.96 3.54
CA LEU A 12 -29.00 -1.05 2.43
C LEU A 12 -28.06 0.14 2.39
N VAL A 13 -28.58 1.36 2.56
CA VAL A 13 -27.75 2.58 2.62
C VAL A 13 -26.80 2.55 3.83
N PHE A 14 -27.26 2.07 4.97
CA PHE A 14 -26.39 1.91 6.14
C PHE A 14 -25.25 0.92 5.86
N LEU A 15 -25.54 -0.22 5.24
CA LEU A 15 -24.52 -1.21 4.88
C LEU A 15 -23.49 -0.65 3.89
N THR A 16 -23.91 0.12 2.87
CA THR A 16 -22.97 0.70 1.91
C THR A 16 -22.05 1.72 2.57
N ILE A 17 -22.56 2.54 3.51
CA ILE A 17 -21.74 3.49 4.26
C ILE A 17 -20.71 2.75 5.13
N VAL A 18 -21.10 1.69 5.84
CA VAL A 18 -20.17 0.90 6.66
C VAL A 18 -19.05 0.29 5.81
N GLN A 19 -19.38 -0.25 4.63
CA GLN A 19 -18.38 -0.79 3.71
C GLN A 19 -17.47 0.29 3.15
N PHE A 20 -18.00 1.47 2.83
CA PHE A 20 -17.21 2.61 2.38
C PHE A 20 -16.18 3.03 3.44
N VAL A 21 -16.61 3.18 4.70
CA VAL A 21 -15.70 3.54 5.80
C VAL A 21 -14.61 2.49 6.00
N ARG A 22 -14.95 1.19 5.94
CA ARG A 22 -13.95 0.10 6.00
C ARG A 22 -12.93 0.19 4.86
N SER A 23 -13.39 0.41 3.63
CA SER A 23 -12.52 0.51 2.45
C SER A 23 -11.53 1.67 2.58
N VAL A 24 -12.02 2.84 2.99
CA VAL A 24 -11.17 4.01 3.24
C VAL A 24 -10.13 3.69 4.32
N TYR A 25 -10.54 3.11 5.46
CA TYR A 25 -9.62 2.77 6.55
C TYR A 25 -8.51 1.80 6.11
N VAL A 26 -8.85 0.75 5.34
CA VAL A 26 -7.86 -0.22 4.83
C VAL A 26 -6.88 0.45 3.86
N ASN A 27 -7.37 1.29 2.95
CA ASN A 27 -6.49 2.01 2.01
C ASN A 27 -5.55 2.98 2.73
N PHE A 28 -6.03 3.71 3.74
CA PHE A 28 -5.18 4.58 4.54
C PHE A 28 -4.13 3.78 5.33
N SER A 29 -4.52 2.65 5.93
CA SER A 29 -3.58 1.79 6.68
C SER A 29 -2.47 1.23 5.79
N ASN A 30 -2.82 0.76 4.59
CA ASN A 30 -1.83 0.28 3.61
C ASN A 30 -0.88 1.40 3.16
N THR A 31 -1.39 2.63 3.00
CA THR A 31 -0.58 3.78 2.58
C THR A 31 0.45 4.15 3.65
N HIS A 32 0.05 4.15 4.93
CA HIS A 32 0.98 4.39 6.04
C HIS A 32 2.09 3.32 6.09
N GLN A 33 1.74 2.04 5.95
CA GLN A 33 2.74 0.96 5.95
C GLN A 33 3.75 1.09 4.80
N VAL A 34 3.30 1.49 3.60
CA VAL A 34 4.21 1.72 2.47
C VAL A 34 5.15 2.90 2.76
N ILE A 35 4.68 3.97 3.39
CA ILE A 35 5.52 5.12 3.75
C ILE A 35 6.59 4.72 4.78
N ASP A 36 6.20 4.00 5.84
CA ASP A 36 7.14 3.54 6.87
C ASP A 36 8.18 2.59 6.27
N ASN A 37 7.74 1.63 5.43
CA ASN A 37 8.64 0.74 4.73
C ASN A 37 9.53 1.48 3.72
N THR A 38 9.07 2.58 3.12
CA THR A 38 9.88 3.40 2.20
C THR A 38 10.99 4.13 2.96
N ASN A 39 10.67 4.76 4.09
CA ASN A 39 11.66 5.44 4.92
C ASN A 39 12.73 4.46 5.41
N GLU A 40 12.30 3.27 5.84
CA GLU A 40 13.22 2.23 6.30
C GLU A 40 14.04 1.63 5.15
N ALA A 41 13.45 1.47 3.95
CA ALA A 41 14.16 1.05 2.74
C ALA A 41 15.24 2.05 2.34
N VAL A 42 14.93 3.35 2.36
CA VAL A 42 15.89 4.42 2.08
C VAL A 42 17.00 4.44 3.14
N ARG A 43 16.67 4.21 4.42
CA ARG A 43 17.66 4.13 5.51
C ARG A 43 18.62 2.94 5.35
N ILE A 44 18.13 1.79 4.92
CA ILE A 44 18.91 0.54 4.84
C ILE A 44 19.61 0.39 3.48
N CYS A 45 18.90 0.58 2.37
CA CYS A 45 19.45 0.43 1.02
C CYS A 45 20.18 1.71 0.55
N GLY A 46 19.73 2.88 1.00
CA GLY A 46 20.09 4.18 0.42
C GLY A 46 19.09 4.62 -0.66
N GLU A 47 18.93 5.94 -0.82
CA GLU A 47 17.85 6.60 -1.59
C GLU A 47 17.75 6.15 -3.07
N ASN A 48 18.84 5.65 -3.66
CA ASN A 48 18.88 5.19 -5.06
C ASN A 48 19.06 3.66 -5.22
N ASN A 49 19.06 2.91 -4.13
CA ASN A 49 19.24 1.46 -4.16
C ASN A 49 18.00 0.70 -3.68
N VAL A 50 16.84 1.36 -3.61
CA VAL A 50 15.56 0.68 -3.33
C VAL A 50 14.98 0.17 -4.65
N ALA A 51 14.75 -1.13 -4.76
CA ALA A 51 14.19 -1.76 -5.97
C ALA A 51 12.65 -1.76 -5.95
N ALA A 52 12.06 -2.05 -4.79
CA ALA A 52 10.62 -2.05 -4.59
C ALA A 52 10.27 -1.88 -3.11
N VAL A 53 9.12 -1.25 -2.85
CA VAL A 53 8.51 -1.13 -1.52
C VAL A 53 7.07 -1.60 -1.59
N THR A 54 6.66 -2.39 -0.61
CA THR A 54 5.32 -2.98 -0.48
C THR A 54 4.79 -2.73 0.94
N THR A 55 3.52 -3.05 1.19
CA THR A 55 2.94 -2.97 2.54
C THR A 55 3.62 -3.92 3.53
N THR A 56 4.22 -5.01 3.06
CA THR A 56 4.85 -6.04 3.90
C THR A 56 6.36 -5.87 4.07
N GLY A 57 7.00 -4.95 3.34
CA GLY A 57 8.45 -4.71 3.41
C GLY A 57 9.02 -4.12 2.13
N PHE A 58 10.35 -4.21 1.97
CA PHE A 58 11.08 -3.63 0.84
C PHE A 58 12.20 -4.55 0.35
N THR A 59 12.68 -4.31 -0.87
CA THR A 59 13.82 -5.00 -1.47
C THR A 59 14.84 -4.00 -1.99
N CYS A 60 16.12 -4.21 -1.70
CA CYS A 60 17.21 -3.40 -2.24
C CYS A 60 17.63 -3.91 -3.63
N ASN A 61 18.17 -3.01 -4.46
CA ASN A 61 18.85 -3.35 -5.70
C ASN A 61 20.11 -4.17 -5.37
N PRO A 62 20.40 -5.24 -6.11
CA PRO A 62 21.66 -5.94 -5.96
C PRO A 62 22.83 -5.00 -6.26
N PRO A 63 23.98 -5.15 -5.58
CA PRO A 63 25.14 -4.31 -5.85
C PRO A 63 25.52 -4.44 -7.32
N LYS A 64 25.59 -3.30 -8.04
CA LYS A 64 26.14 -3.24 -9.39
C LYS A 64 27.63 -3.62 -9.28
N VAL A 65 27.97 -4.87 -9.57
CA VAL A 65 29.36 -5.26 -9.80
C VAL A 65 29.85 -4.41 -10.97
N PRO A 66 30.92 -3.61 -10.83
CA PRO A 66 31.48 -2.89 -11.96
C PRO A 66 31.95 -3.93 -12.99
N VAL A 67 31.35 -3.90 -14.17
CA VAL A 67 31.85 -4.64 -15.33
C VAL A 67 33.17 -3.96 -15.71
N ILE A 68 34.29 -4.51 -15.26
CA ILE A 68 35.61 -4.09 -15.72
C ILE A 68 35.69 -4.49 -17.20
N PRO A 69 35.74 -3.55 -18.16
CA PRO A 69 35.93 -3.92 -19.56
C PRO A 69 37.28 -4.65 -19.69
N PRO A 70 37.37 -5.71 -20.52
CA PRO A 70 38.63 -6.39 -20.75
C PRO A 70 39.66 -5.36 -21.24
N ILE A 71 40.83 -5.35 -20.59
CA ILE A 71 41.97 -4.53 -20.98
C ILE A 71 42.32 -4.96 -22.42
N GLN A 72 42.14 -4.07 -23.40
CA GLN A 72 42.60 -4.25 -24.77
C GLN A 72 44.09 -3.91 -24.88
#